data_AF-A0A948Z4A0-F1
#
_entry.id   AF-A0A948Z4A0-F1
#
_cell.length_a   1.000
_cell.length_b   1.000
_cell.length_c   1.000
_cell.angle_alpha   90.00
_cell.angle_beta   90.00
_cell.angle_gamma   90.00
#
_symmetry.space_group_name_H-M   'P 1'
#
loop_
_entity.id
_entity.type
_entity.pdbx_description
1 polymer ?
#
loop_
_entity_poly.entity_id
_entity_poly.type
_entity_poly.pdbx_seq_one_letter_code
_entity_poly.pdbx_strand_id
1 'polypeptide(L)'
;CFELANRIAPEHLELHIDNPFEHIGKIRNAGAIFVGDYTPEPVGDYMAGPNHVLPTAGAARFASALSVDNFVKKTSIIHYSKEAFKREAKDIIRLAEIEGLDAHANSIKIRLKI
;
A
#
# COMPACT_ATOMS: atom_id res chain seq x y z
N CYS A 1 -1.10 21.53 15.81
CA CYS A 1 0.10 21.10 15.04
C CYS A 1 -0.12 19.83 14.21
N PHE A 2 -0.88 18.83 14.68
CA PHE A 2 -1.10 17.57 13.94
C PHE A 2 -1.63 17.74 12.50
N GLU A 3 -2.57 18.65 12.26
CA GLU A 3 -3.06 18.92 10.90
C GLU A 3 -1.95 19.42 9.97
N LEU A 4 -1.07 20.30 10.46
CA LEU A 4 0.06 20.79 9.70
C LEU A 4 1.08 19.67 9.44
N ALA A 5 1.41 18.86 10.45
CA ALA A 5 2.30 17.71 10.30
C ALA A 5 1.76 16.73 9.24
N ASN A 6 0.46 16.42 9.28
CA ASN A 6 -0.19 15.58 8.28
C ASN A 6 -0.16 16.18 6.88
N ARG A 7 -0.26 17.51 6.75
CA ARG A 7 -0.13 18.21 5.45
C ARG A 7 1.30 18.19 4.92
N ILE A 8 2.29 18.35 5.79
CA ILE A 8 3.72 18.29 5.44
C ILE A 8 4.09 16.86 5.02
N ALA A 9 3.60 15.86 5.76
CA ALA A 9 3.98 14.46 5.63
C ALA A 9 5.51 14.27 5.77
N PRO A 10 6.05 14.56 6.97
CA PRO A 10 7.49 14.56 7.18
C PRO A 10 8.11 13.16 7.08
N GLU A 11 9.41 13.13 6.79
CA GLU A 11 10.24 11.93 6.87
C GLU A 11 10.31 11.41 8.32
N HIS A 12 10.76 12.28 9.23
CA HIS A 12 10.81 12.03 10.68
C HIS A 12 9.85 12.97 11.42
N LEU A 13 9.08 12.45 12.38
CA LEU A 13 8.20 13.23 13.25
C LEU A 13 8.50 12.91 14.72
N GLU A 14 9.02 13.89 15.46
CA GLU A 14 9.24 13.78 16.90
C GLU A 14 8.07 14.39 17.70
N LEU A 15 7.58 13.65 18.70
CA LEU A 15 6.51 14.07 19.61
C LEU A 15 7.07 14.35 21.01
N HIS A 16 7.54 15.58 21.20
CA HIS A 16 7.93 16.14 22.50
C HIS A 16 6.77 16.93 23.12
N ILE A 17 5.76 16.20 23.57
CA ILE A 17 4.54 16.73 24.18
C ILE A 17 4.08 15.84 25.33
N ASP A 18 3.27 16.39 26.23
CA ASP A 18 2.63 15.62 27.30
C ASP A 18 1.69 14.55 26.74
N ASN A 19 1.67 13.36 27.37
CA ASN A 19 0.82 12.22 27.02
C ASN A 19 0.79 11.88 25.51
N PRO A 20 1.95 11.71 24.85
CA PRO A 20 2.03 11.68 23.39
C PRO A 20 1.29 10.49 22.76
N PHE A 21 1.16 9.38 23.50
CA PHE A 21 0.41 8.20 23.08
C PHE A 21 -1.10 8.46 22.94
N GLU A 22 -1.69 9.40 23.69
CA GLU A 22 -3.10 9.78 23.52
C GLU A 22 -3.36 10.52 22.19
N HIS A 23 -2.30 10.97 21.52
CA HIS A 23 -2.38 11.76 20.30
C HIS A 23 -1.86 11.02 19.07
N ILE A 24 -1.28 9.82 19.22
CA ILE A 24 -0.66 9.08 18.12
C ILE A 24 -1.65 8.78 16.98
N GLY A 25 -2.92 8.51 17.31
CA GLY A 25 -3.99 8.29 16.33
C GLY A 25 -4.38 9.53 15.51
N LYS A 26 -3.90 10.73 15.86
CA LYS A 26 -4.10 11.95 15.06
C LYS A 26 -3.10 12.04 13.90
N ILE A 27 -2.02 11.26 13.92
CA ILE A 27 -0.99 11.25 12.88
C ILE A 27 -1.46 10.32 11.76
N ARG A 28 -1.45 10.85 10.53
CA ARG A 28 -1.84 10.13 9.31
C ARG A 28 -0.66 9.90 8.38
N ASN A 29 0.29 10.84 8.33
CA ASN A 29 1.43 10.81 7.41
C ASN A 29 2.73 11.13 8.16
N ALA A 30 3.63 10.17 8.27
CA ALA A 30 5.01 10.31 8.73
C ALA A 30 5.81 9.07 8.29
N GLY A 31 7.10 9.22 7.94
CA GLY A 31 7.97 8.08 7.63
C GLY A 31 8.31 7.25 8.87
N ALA A 32 8.76 7.93 9.93
CA ALA A 32 8.93 7.38 11.27
C ALA A 32 8.45 8.38 12.33
N ILE A 33 7.93 7.85 13.44
CA ILE A 33 7.39 8.64 14.56
C ILE A 33 8.19 8.30 15.81
N PHE A 34 8.79 9.33 16.40
CA PHE A 34 9.62 9.26 17.60
C PHE A 34 8.82 9.84 18.78
N VAL A 35 8.71 9.11 19.88
CA VAL A 35 7.71 9.40 20.93
C VAL A 35 8.39 9.62 22.29
N GLY A 36 8.30 10.84 22.81
CA GLY A 36 8.80 11.21 24.14
C GLY A 36 10.29 11.59 24.18
N ASP A 37 10.70 12.16 25.30
CA ASP A 37 11.98 12.89 25.44
C ASP A 37 13.24 12.03 25.33
N TYR A 38 13.12 10.72 25.49
CA TYR A 38 14.24 9.78 25.43
C TYR A 38 14.31 9.00 24.11
N THR A 39 13.55 9.43 23.10
CA THR A 39 13.54 8.81 21.77
C THR A 39 13.92 9.84 20.70
N PRO A 40 15.14 10.43 20.72
CA PRO A 40 15.56 11.31 19.64
C PRO A 40 15.80 10.51 18.35
N GLU A 41 15.72 11.16 17.19
CA GLU A 41 15.92 10.57 15.86
C GLU A 41 17.10 9.56 15.76
N PRO A 42 18.30 9.84 16.31
CA PRO A 42 19.44 8.92 16.22
C PRO A 42 19.20 7.53 16.84
N VAL A 43 18.28 7.41 17.79
CA VAL A 43 17.91 6.10 18.37
C VAL A 43 17.30 5.21 17.29
N GLY A 44 16.43 5.75 16.44
CA GLY A 44 15.83 5.05 15.30
C GLY A 44 16.82 4.81 14.17
N ASP A 45 17.69 5.78 13.91
CA ASP A 45 18.65 5.70 12.79
C ASP A 45 19.70 4.61 12.97
N TYR A 46 20.05 4.30 14.22
CA TYR A 46 21.18 3.43 14.50
C TYR A 46 20.82 2.14 15.24
N MET A 47 19.96 2.17 16.26
CA MET A 47 19.89 1.07 17.23
C MET A 47 18.51 0.46 17.45
N ALA A 48 17.42 1.23 17.36
CA ALA A 48 16.10 0.75 17.77
C ALA A 48 15.52 -0.33 16.85
N GLY A 49 16.05 -0.48 15.63
CA GLY A 49 15.65 -1.51 14.67
C GLY A 49 14.80 -1.07 13.46
N PRO A 50 14.04 0.04 13.47
CA PRO A 50 13.42 0.56 12.25
C PRO A 50 14.43 0.86 11.14
N ASN A 51 13.95 0.97 9.90
CA ASN A 51 14.79 1.33 8.76
C ASN A 51 14.83 2.86 8.58
N HIS A 52 16.01 3.44 8.50
CA HIS A 52 16.17 4.90 8.29
C HIS A 52 16.11 5.33 6.82
N VAL A 53 15.89 4.39 5.88
CA VAL A 53 15.61 4.73 4.49
C VAL A 53 14.11 5.00 4.38
N LEU A 54 13.75 6.28 4.45
CA LEU A 54 12.38 6.75 4.57
C LEU A 54 11.92 7.61 3.37
N PRO A 55 10.60 7.74 3.16
CA PRO A 55 10.06 8.61 2.13
C PRO A 55 10.15 10.09 2.53
N THR A 56 10.82 10.89 1.71
CA THR A 56 11.05 12.32 1.95
C THR A 56 10.17 13.21 1.06
N ALA A 57 10.28 14.54 1.18
CA ALA A 57 9.57 15.52 0.34
C ALA A 57 8.03 15.33 0.28
N GLY A 58 7.43 14.84 1.38
CA GLY A 58 6.00 14.60 1.48
C GLY A 58 5.52 13.25 0.93
N ALA A 59 6.44 12.38 0.51
CA ALA A 59 6.11 11.05 -0.01
C ALA A 59 5.53 10.11 1.05
N ALA A 60 5.67 10.41 2.35
CA ALA A 60 5.03 9.67 3.45
C ALA A 60 3.48 9.65 3.37
N ARG A 61 2.87 10.39 2.43
CA ARG A 61 1.43 10.28 2.09
C ARG A 61 1.05 8.99 1.36
N PHE A 62 1.99 8.35 0.66
CA PHE A 62 1.71 7.21 -0.22
C PHE A 62 2.82 6.17 -0.27
N ALA A 63 3.99 6.47 0.28
CA ALA A 63 5.12 5.56 0.40
C ALA A 63 5.36 5.21 1.88
N SER A 64 5.92 4.02 2.10
CA SER A 64 6.31 3.53 3.42
C SER A 64 7.83 3.52 3.56
N ALA A 65 8.31 3.40 4.80
CA ALA A 65 9.69 3.07 5.12
C ALA A 65 10.17 1.84 4.33
N LEU A 66 11.46 1.80 3.98
CA LEU A 66 12.07 0.62 3.39
C LEU A 66 11.89 -0.59 4.32
N SER A 67 11.40 -1.69 3.77
CA SER A 67 11.06 -2.90 4.50
C SER A 67 11.39 -4.13 3.66
N VAL A 68 11.26 -5.31 4.27
CA VAL A 68 11.45 -6.59 3.58
C VAL A 68 10.54 -6.72 2.35
N ASP A 69 9.33 -6.14 2.41
CA ASP A 69 8.36 -6.14 1.33
C ASP A 69 8.89 -5.46 0.05
N ASN A 70 9.81 -4.50 0.17
CA ASN A 70 10.44 -3.85 -0.99
C ASN A 70 11.37 -4.79 -1.76
N PHE A 71 11.83 -5.88 -1.14
CA PHE A 71 12.69 -6.90 -1.74
C PHE A 71 11.92 -8.16 -2.14
N VAL A 72 10.60 -8.20 -1.91
CA VAL A 72 9.71 -9.29 -2.29
C VAL A 72 8.94 -8.92 -3.55
N LYS A 73 8.71 -9.89 -4.42
CA LYS A 73 7.78 -9.77 -5.55
C LYS A 73 6.49 -10.52 -5.21
N LYS A 74 5.34 -9.83 -5.27
CA LYS A 74 4.02 -10.42 -5.05
C LYS A 74 3.45 -10.84 -6.42
N THR A 75 3.27 -12.15 -6.62
CA THR A 75 2.73 -12.73 -7.87
C THR A 75 1.45 -13.50 -7.58
N SER A 76 0.36 -13.14 -8.25
CA SER A 76 -0.90 -13.89 -8.19
C SER A 76 -0.85 -15.11 -9.10
N ILE A 77 -1.19 -16.28 -8.56
CA ILE A 77 -1.39 -17.50 -9.34
C ILE A 77 -2.89 -17.77 -9.40
N ILE A 78 -3.44 -17.84 -10.61
CA ILE A 78 -4.87 -18.04 -10.85
C ILE A 78 -5.06 -19.38 -11.57
N HIS A 79 -5.86 -20.26 -10.97
CA HIS A 79 -6.30 -21.51 -11.56
C HIS A 79 -7.83 -21.58 -11.52
N TYR A 80 -8.44 -22.10 -12.57
CA TYR A 80 -9.87 -22.00 -12.78
C TYR A 80 -10.44 -23.32 -13.30
N SER A 81 -11.50 -23.82 -12.64
CA SER A 81 -12.12 -25.08 -13.05
C SER A 81 -12.94 -24.90 -14.32
N LYS A 82 -13.15 -25.99 -15.06
CA LYS A 82 -13.95 -25.98 -16.28
C LYS A 82 -15.41 -25.63 -15.99
N GLU A 83 -15.92 -26.02 -14.83
CA GLU A 83 -17.29 -25.79 -14.38
C GLU A 83 -17.50 -24.31 -14.05
N ALA A 84 -16.56 -23.69 -13.33
CA ALA A 84 -16.58 -22.26 -13.05
C ALA A 84 -16.46 -21.44 -14.36
N PHE A 85 -15.55 -21.84 -15.25
CA PHE A 85 -15.42 -21.28 -16.60
C PHE A 85 -16.73 -21.24 -17.35
N LYS A 86 -17.41 -22.37 -17.46
CA LYS A 86 -18.68 -22.43 -18.19
C LYS A 86 -19.78 -21.59 -17.54
N ARG A 87 -19.80 -21.51 -16.22
CA ARG A 87 -20.78 -20.74 -15.46
C ARG A 87 -20.63 -19.23 -15.70
N GLU A 88 -19.40 -18.73 -15.70
CA GLU A 88 -19.11 -17.28 -15.74
C GLU A 88 -18.76 -16.76 -17.15
N ALA A 89 -18.52 -17.65 -18.12
CA ALA A 89 -18.06 -17.28 -19.46
C ALA A 89 -18.98 -16.28 -20.18
N LYS A 90 -20.31 -16.39 -20.01
CA LYS A 90 -21.25 -15.45 -20.65
C LYS A 90 -21.12 -14.03 -20.07
N ASP A 91 -20.93 -13.92 -18.77
CA ASP A 91 -20.75 -12.62 -18.11
C ASP A 91 -19.41 -12.00 -18.50
N ILE A 92 -18.35 -12.81 -18.58
CA ILE A 92 -17.03 -12.36 -19.05
C ILE A 92 -17.09 -11.87 -20.50
N ILE A 93 -17.77 -12.60 -21.39
CA ILE A 93 -17.98 -12.15 -22.79
C ILE A 93 -18.74 -10.82 -22.80
N ARG A 94 -19.81 -10.71 -22.01
CA ARG A 94 -20.64 -9.50 -21.98
C ARG A 94 -19.85 -8.28 -21.51
N LEU A 95 -19.04 -8.43 -20.45
CA LEU A 95 -18.17 -7.35 -19.96
C LEU A 95 -17.13 -6.96 -21.02
N ALA A 96 -16.46 -7.94 -21.62
CA ALA A 96 -15.46 -7.69 -22.67
C ALA A 96 -16.06 -6.99 -23.90
N GLU A 97 -17.29 -7.33 -24.31
CA GLU A 97 -17.99 -6.65 -25.41
C GLU A 97 -18.40 -5.21 -25.04
N ILE A 98 -18.85 -4.97 -23.80
CA ILE A 98 -19.18 -3.61 -23.31
C ILE A 98 -17.93 -2.73 -23.27
N GLU A 99 -16.78 -3.30 -22.91
CA GLU A 99 -15.49 -2.61 -22.88
C GLU A 99 -14.85 -2.44 -24.28
N GLY A 100 -15.44 -3.02 -25.33
CA GLY A 100 -14.89 -2.98 -26.69
C GLY A 100 -13.64 -3.85 -26.88
N LEU A 101 -13.45 -4.87 -26.04
CA LEU A 101 -12.30 -5.78 -26.04
C LEU A 101 -12.62 -7.10 -26.77
N ASP A 102 -12.81 -7.03 -28.09
CA ASP A 102 -13.23 -8.19 -28.91
C ASP A 102 -12.32 -9.41 -28.78
N ALA A 103 -10.99 -9.21 -28.70
CA ALA A 103 -10.03 -10.30 -28.52
C ALA A 103 -10.20 -11.02 -27.17
N HIS A 104 -10.57 -10.30 -26.11
CA HIS A 104 -10.83 -10.88 -24.79
C HIS A 104 -12.08 -11.75 -24.85
N ALA A 105 -13.18 -11.23 -25.41
CA ALA A 105 -14.41 -11.98 -25.63
C ALA A 105 -14.15 -13.24 -26.48
N ASN A 106 -13.42 -13.09 -27.60
CA ASN A 106 -13.10 -14.18 -28.51
C ASN A 106 -12.26 -15.28 -27.83
N SER A 107 -11.36 -14.93 -26.90
CA SER A 107 -10.58 -15.92 -26.15
C SER A 107 -11.48 -16.86 -25.33
N ILE A 108 -12.61 -16.37 -24.83
CA ILE A 108 -13.62 -17.15 -24.10
C ILE A 108 -14.48 -17.94 -25.08
N LYS A 109 -14.97 -17.28 -26.15
CA LYS A 109 -15.82 -17.89 -27.18
C LYS A 109 -15.17 -19.11 -27.84
N ILE A 110 -13.88 -19.06 -28.18
CA ILE A 110 -13.14 -20.21 -28.74
C ILE A 110 -13.11 -21.39 -27.78
N ARG A 111 -12.97 -21.15 -26.46
CA ARG A 111 -12.99 -22.22 -25.44
C ARG A 111 -14.39 -22.81 -25.24
N LEU A 112 -15.43 -22.00 -25.44
CA LEU A 112 -16.83 -22.45 -25.48
C LEU A 112 -17.22 -23.09 -26.83
N LYS A 113 -16.45 -22.86 -27.89
CA LYS A 113 -16.75 -23.23 -29.28
C LYS A 113 -18.02 -22.54 -29.81
N ILE A 114 -18.13 -21.22 -29.56
CA ILE A 114 -19.19 -20.34 -30.07
C ILE A 114 -18.61 -19.13 -30.80
#